data_AF-A0A928TE37-F1
#
_entry.id   AF-A0A928TE37-F1
#
_cell.length_a   1.000
_cell.length_b   1.000
_cell.length_c   1.000
_cell.angle_alpha   90.00
_cell.angle_beta   90.00
_cell.angle_gamma   90.00
#
_symmetry.space_group_name_H-M   'P 1'
#
loop_
_entity.id
_entity.type
_entity.pdbx_description
1 polymer ?
#
loop_
_entity_poly.entity_id
_entity_poly.type
_entity_poly.pdbx_seq_one_letter_code
_entity_poly.pdbx_strand_id
1 'polypeptide(L)'
;MSEDDIFEQTKGAYLCLIHPVRRDDTYRREIAPVVALAPSVPDELVTAMIAGVSWRERLLGLCMAMSKRRAIFAEAMLQSLRDLRGISIVPACAALAVLTRRGVFQMPPSFADMFDRTAFDGEVGWATDKAMHFAGLRAEDDPGRGPNYGQIFEDHVEVYSWIYAG
;
A
#
# COMPACT_ATOMS: atom_id res chain seq x y z
N MET A 1 -8.72 9.83 -19.26
CA MET A 1 -7.72 9.98 -18.19
C MET A 1 -6.70 8.88 -18.39
N SER A 2 -5.43 9.27 -18.49
CA SER A 2 -4.26 8.40 -18.61
C SER A 2 -3.48 8.35 -17.29
N GLU A 3 -2.46 7.49 -17.21
CA GLU A 3 -1.50 7.48 -16.12
C GLU A 3 -0.70 8.79 -16.04
N ASP A 4 -0.28 9.33 -17.19
CA ASP A 4 0.43 10.61 -17.27
C ASP A 4 -0.42 11.77 -16.74
N ASP A 5 -1.73 11.78 -17.06
CA ASP A 5 -2.67 12.79 -16.54
C ASP A 5 -2.73 12.76 -15.01
N ILE A 6 -2.60 11.56 -14.40
CA ILE A 6 -2.60 11.38 -12.94
C ILE A 6 -1.30 11.93 -12.35
N PHE A 7 -0.15 11.61 -12.95
CA PHE A 7 1.13 12.12 -12.48
C PHE A 7 1.22 13.64 -12.56
N GLU A 8 0.73 14.23 -13.65
CA GLU A 8 0.70 15.68 -13.83
C GLU A 8 -0.16 16.36 -12.76
N GLN A 9 -1.35 15.80 -12.47
CA GLN A 9 -2.27 16.37 -11.49
C GLN A 9 -1.81 16.20 -10.04
N THR A 10 -1.07 15.12 -9.74
CA THR A 10 -0.63 14.79 -8.38
C THR A 10 0.79 15.26 -8.05
N LYS A 11 1.52 15.82 -9.03
CA LYS A 11 2.78 16.57 -8.88
C LYS A 11 3.85 15.91 -7.98
N GLY A 12 3.93 14.59 -7.99
CA GLY A 12 4.95 13.87 -7.20
C GLY A 12 4.52 13.47 -5.80
N ALA A 13 3.22 13.50 -5.47
CA ALA A 13 2.66 13.02 -4.20
C ALA A 13 3.17 11.61 -3.79
N TYR A 14 3.54 10.77 -4.76
CA TYR A 14 4.15 9.45 -4.51
C TYR A 14 5.44 9.51 -3.70
N LEU A 15 6.19 10.62 -3.71
CA LEU A 15 7.42 10.77 -2.93
C LEU A 15 7.13 10.74 -1.43
N CYS A 16 6.01 11.33 -1.01
CA CYS A 16 5.57 11.31 0.39
C CYS A 16 5.10 9.91 0.83
N LEU A 17 4.80 9.03 -0.11
CA LEU A 17 4.41 7.65 0.15
C LEU A 17 5.60 6.70 0.30
N ILE A 18 6.84 7.15 0.13
CA ILE A 18 8.03 6.33 0.40
C ILE A 18 8.26 6.26 1.92
N HIS A 19 8.30 7.43 2.57
CA HIS A 19 8.46 7.59 4.02
C HIS A 19 7.43 8.59 4.54
N PRO A 20 6.16 8.18 4.73
CA PRO A 20 5.15 9.08 5.26
C PRO A 20 5.51 9.48 6.70
N VAL A 21 5.88 10.73 6.90
CA VAL A 21 6.25 11.24 8.24
C VAL A 21 5.00 11.66 8.99
N ARG A 22 4.74 11.02 10.13
CA ARG A 22 3.59 11.33 11.01
C ARG A 22 3.60 12.76 11.56
N ARG A 23 4.78 13.36 11.70
CA ARG A 23 4.91 14.71 12.24
C ARG A 23 4.39 15.70 11.20
N ASP A 24 3.35 16.44 11.59
CA ASP A 24 2.81 17.67 10.98
C ASP A 24 1.71 17.58 9.88
N ASP A 25 1.09 16.41 9.67
CA ASP A 25 0.04 16.21 8.65
C ASP A 25 0.46 16.57 7.22
N THR A 26 1.74 16.85 6.93
CA THR A 26 2.20 17.21 5.58
C THR A 26 1.92 16.09 4.58
N TYR A 27 2.10 14.82 4.96
CA TYR A 27 1.77 13.71 4.08
C TYR A 27 0.30 13.74 3.64
N ARG A 28 -0.64 14.14 4.52
CA ARG A 28 -2.07 14.23 4.17
C ARG A 28 -2.33 15.31 3.14
N ARG A 29 -1.68 16.47 3.27
CA ARG A 29 -1.78 17.57 2.31
C ARG A 29 -1.24 17.18 0.94
N GLU A 30 -0.11 16.48 0.92
CA GLU A 30 0.54 16.03 -0.33
C GLU A 30 -0.24 14.92 -1.02
N ILE A 31 -0.89 14.03 -0.26
CA ILE A 31 -1.67 12.90 -0.81
C ILE A 31 -3.14 13.28 -1.08
N ALA A 32 -3.66 14.36 -0.49
CA ALA A 32 -5.04 14.81 -0.69
C ALA A 32 -5.44 14.98 -2.16
N PRO A 33 -4.61 15.52 -3.08
CA PRO A 33 -4.91 15.56 -4.50
C PRO A 33 -5.15 14.17 -5.11
N VAL A 34 -4.39 13.15 -4.68
CA VAL A 34 -4.54 11.76 -5.13
C VAL A 34 -5.90 11.21 -4.67
N VAL A 35 -6.25 11.43 -3.40
CA VAL A 35 -7.51 10.98 -2.80
C VAL A 35 -8.71 11.64 -3.48
N ALA A 36 -8.62 12.95 -3.74
CA ALA A 36 -9.65 13.73 -4.41
C ALA A 36 -9.81 13.35 -5.89
N LEU A 37 -8.73 12.95 -6.56
CA LEU A 37 -8.76 12.51 -7.95
C LEU A 37 -9.39 11.12 -8.11
N ALA A 38 -9.17 10.22 -7.13
CA ALA A 38 -9.52 8.81 -7.18
C ALA A 38 -10.96 8.50 -7.66
N PRO A 39 -12.03 9.22 -7.27
CA PRO A 39 -13.38 8.96 -7.77
C PRO A 39 -13.53 9.09 -9.29
N SER A 40 -12.73 9.94 -9.94
CA SER A 40 -12.79 10.19 -11.39
C SER A 40 -11.90 9.25 -12.22
N VAL A 41 -11.01 8.49 -11.58
CA VAL A 41 -10.13 7.53 -12.24
C VAL A 41 -10.88 6.21 -12.48
N PRO A 42 -10.89 5.63 -13.70
CA PRO A 42 -11.49 4.32 -13.95
C PRO A 42 -10.88 3.20 -13.09
N ASP A 43 -11.70 2.23 -12.68
CA ASP A 43 -11.24 1.12 -11.83
C ASP A 43 -10.18 0.26 -12.55
N GLU A 44 -10.29 0.12 -13.87
CA GLU A 44 -9.32 -0.59 -14.72
C GLU A 44 -7.96 0.12 -14.72
N LEU A 45 -7.96 1.45 -14.71
CA LEU A 45 -6.73 2.25 -14.66
C LEU A 45 -6.08 2.15 -13.27
N VAL A 46 -6.87 2.21 -12.19
CA VAL A 46 -6.36 1.99 -10.82
C VAL A 46 -5.74 0.59 -10.70
N THR A 47 -6.40 -0.43 -11.25
CA THR A 47 -5.89 -1.80 -11.29
C THR A 47 -4.57 -1.90 -12.05
N ALA A 48 -4.48 -1.27 -13.23
CA ALA A 48 -3.26 -1.22 -14.03
C ALA A 48 -2.11 -0.52 -13.28
N MET A 49 -2.40 0.57 -12.56
CA MET A 49 -1.39 1.27 -11.75
C MET A 49 -0.86 0.40 -10.60
N ILE A 50 -1.72 -0.36 -9.92
CA ILE A 50 -1.29 -1.32 -8.87
C ILE A 50 -0.40 -2.43 -9.46
N ALA A 51 -0.69 -2.86 -10.68
CA ALA A 51 0.11 -3.83 -11.41
C ALA A 51 1.29 -3.20 -12.18
N GLY A 52 1.51 -1.89 -12.07
CA GLY A 52 2.48 -1.12 -12.85
C GLY A 52 3.93 -1.60 -12.66
N VAL A 53 4.80 -1.25 -13.60
CA VAL A 53 6.21 -1.69 -13.61
C VAL A 53 7.09 -0.86 -12.68
N SER A 54 6.70 0.39 -12.40
CA SER A 54 7.39 1.27 -11.49
C SER A 54 6.63 1.38 -10.17
N TRP A 55 7.41 1.49 -9.09
CA TRP A 55 6.87 1.63 -7.74
C TRP A 55 6.01 2.91 -7.62
N ARG A 56 6.25 3.93 -8.44
CA ARG A 56 5.53 5.22 -8.41
C ARG A 56 4.05 5.02 -8.74
N GLU A 57 3.77 4.33 -9.85
CA GLU A 57 2.40 3.99 -10.24
C GLU A 57 1.71 3.20 -9.13
N ARG A 58 2.41 2.22 -8.55
CA ARG A 58 1.85 1.36 -7.50
C ARG A 58 1.45 2.12 -6.25
N LEU A 59 2.31 3.03 -5.78
CA LEU A 59 1.99 3.84 -4.59
C LEU A 59 0.72 4.68 -4.82
N LEU A 60 0.60 5.35 -5.98
CA LEU A 60 -0.58 6.11 -6.31
C LEU A 60 -1.82 5.21 -6.48
N GLY A 61 -1.66 4.08 -7.17
CA GLY A 61 -2.72 3.08 -7.36
C GLY A 61 -3.26 2.54 -6.03
N LEU A 62 -2.39 2.26 -5.07
CA LEU A 62 -2.78 1.85 -3.70
C LEU A 62 -3.59 2.94 -3.00
N CYS A 63 -3.15 4.20 -3.04
CA CYS A 63 -3.90 5.31 -2.45
C CYS A 63 -5.29 5.48 -3.08
N MET A 64 -5.36 5.42 -4.42
CA MET A 64 -6.63 5.53 -5.14
C MET A 64 -7.56 4.36 -4.82
N ALA A 65 -7.04 3.13 -4.80
CA ALA A 65 -7.83 1.95 -4.43
C ALA A 65 -8.40 2.04 -3.02
N MET A 66 -7.60 2.54 -2.06
CA MET A 66 -8.05 2.74 -0.69
C MET A 66 -9.11 3.84 -0.55
N SER A 67 -9.11 4.84 -1.44
CA SER A 67 -10.14 5.91 -1.51
C SER A 67 -11.46 5.44 -2.15
N LYS A 68 -11.44 4.33 -2.90
CA LYS A 68 -12.58 3.84 -3.71
C LYS A 68 -13.27 2.60 -3.09
N ARG A 69 -13.96 1.80 -3.93
CA ARG A 69 -14.57 0.51 -3.60
C ARG A 69 -13.51 -0.56 -3.33
N ARG A 70 -12.84 -0.46 -2.18
CA ARG A 70 -11.59 -1.15 -1.84
C ARG A 70 -11.53 -2.66 -2.12
N ALA A 71 -12.65 -3.38 -1.93
CA ALA A 71 -12.69 -4.84 -2.06
C ALA A 71 -12.27 -5.33 -3.46
N ILE A 72 -12.61 -4.58 -4.52
CA ILE A 72 -12.36 -5.02 -5.91
C ILE A 72 -10.86 -5.01 -6.26
N PHE A 73 -10.04 -4.27 -5.50
CA PHE A 73 -8.61 -4.11 -5.77
C PHE A 73 -7.74 -5.06 -4.96
N ALA A 74 -8.29 -5.84 -4.03
CA ALA A 74 -7.51 -6.72 -3.16
C ALA A 74 -6.69 -7.74 -3.98
N GLU A 75 -7.25 -8.31 -5.05
CA GLU A 75 -6.50 -9.23 -5.91
C GLU A 75 -5.35 -8.52 -6.65
N ALA A 76 -5.56 -7.29 -7.12
CA ALA A 76 -4.50 -6.51 -7.75
C ALA A 76 -3.35 -6.25 -6.76
N MET A 77 -3.68 -5.92 -5.51
CA MET A 77 -2.68 -5.73 -4.44
C MET A 77 -1.91 -7.03 -4.16
N LEU A 78 -2.60 -8.17 -4.07
CA LEU A 78 -1.97 -9.48 -3.92
C LEU A 78 -1.05 -9.81 -5.10
N GLN A 79 -1.50 -9.54 -6.32
CA GLN A 79 -0.71 -9.78 -7.52
C GLN A 79 0.54 -8.89 -7.56
N SER A 80 0.44 -7.65 -7.07
CA SER A 80 1.60 -6.74 -6.97
C SER A 80 2.70 -7.29 -6.03
N LEU A 81 2.32 -8.10 -5.03
CA LEU A 81 3.27 -8.79 -4.15
C LEU A 81 3.88 -10.04 -4.79
N ARG A 82 3.32 -10.55 -5.89
CA ARG A 82 3.92 -11.63 -6.69
C ARG A 82 4.92 -11.11 -7.73
N ASP A 83 4.70 -9.89 -8.24
CA ASP A 83 5.65 -9.16 -9.09
C ASP A 83 6.26 -7.99 -8.31
N LEU A 84 7.21 -8.29 -7.43
CA LEU A 84 7.72 -7.34 -6.43
C LEU A 84 8.38 -6.09 -7.06
N ARG A 85 8.02 -4.90 -6.57
CA ARG A 85 8.65 -3.61 -6.95
C ARG A 85 9.09 -2.81 -5.73
N GLY A 86 10.08 -3.36 -5.01
CA GLY A 86 10.82 -2.72 -3.93
C GLY A 86 9.96 -1.86 -2.99
N ILE A 87 10.09 -0.54 -3.10
CA ILE A 87 9.39 0.49 -2.30
C ILE A 87 7.86 0.27 -2.14
N SER A 88 7.21 -0.45 -3.06
CA SER A 88 5.77 -0.75 -2.98
C SER A 88 5.40 -1.96 -2.12
N ILE A 89 6.37 -2.74 -1.60
CA ILE A 89 6.14 -3.95 -0.80
C ILE A 89 5.45 -3.63 0.53
N VAL A 90 6.09 -2.80 1.36
CA VAL A 90 5.54 -2.42 2.68
C VAL A 90 4.18 -1.72 2.53
N PRO A 91 3.99 -0.77 1.60
CA PRO A 91 2.69 -0.13 1.42
C PRO A 91 1.58 -1.09 0.95
N ALA A 92 1.87 -2.03 0.05
CA ALA A 92 0.88 -3.02 -0.38
C ALA A 92 0.46 -3.94 0.78
N CYS A 93 1.43 -4.39 1.58
CA CYS A 93 1.16 -5.19 2.78
C CYS A 93 0.32 -4.41 3.80
N ALA A 94 0.64 -3.14 4.04
CA ALA A 94 -0.11 -2.27 4.95
C ALA A 94 -1.56 -2.03 4.48
N ALA A 95 -1.77 -1.79 3.18
CA ALA A 95 -3.10 -1.62 2.62
C ALA A 95 -3.97 -2.88 2.82
N LEU A 96 -3.44 -4.07 2.49
CA LEU A 96 -4.13 -5.35 2.70
C LEU A 96 -4.42 -5.62 4.19
N ALA A 97 -3.49 -5.27 5.09
CA ALA A 97 -3.67 -5.41 6.53
C ALA A 97 -4.81 -4.51 7.04
N VAL A 98 -4.89 -3.25 6.57
CA VAL A 98 -6.00 -2.34 6.86
C VAL A 98 -7.31 -2.92 6.34
N LEU A 99 -7.37 -3.40 5.10
CA LEU A 99 -8.59 -4.01 4.55
C LEU A 99 -9.02 -5.25 5.34
N THR A 100 -8.07 -6.04 5.82
CA THR A 100 -8.34 -7.20 6.67
C THR A 100 -8.93 -6.79 8.01
N ARG A 101 -8.32 -5.81 8.67
CA ARG A 101 -8.79 -5.32 9.97
C ARG A 101 -10.19 -4.69 9.88
N ARG A 102 -10.56 -4.19 8.70
CA ARG A 102 -11.89 -3.62 8.41
C ARG A 102 -12.91 -4.65 7.91
N GLY A 103 -12.54 -5.92 7.78
CA GLY A 103 -13.44 -6.98 7.29
C GLY A 103 -13.78 -6.88 5.80
N VAL A 104 -12.98 -6.17 5.01
CA VAL A 104 -13.18 -5.97 3.56
C VAL A 104 -12.43 -7.03 2.74
N PHE A 105 -11.29 -7.48 3.24
CA PHE A 105 -10.47 -8.53 2.66
C PHE A 105 -10.24 -9.62 3.70
N GLN A 106 -10.21 -10.89 3.29
CA GLN A 106 -9.87 -11.98 4.20
C GLN A 106 -8.43 -12.43 3.91
N MET A 107 -7.49 -11.88 4.67
CA MET A 107 -6.11 -12.35 4.62
C MET A 107 -6.03 -13.80 5.10
N PRO A 108 -5.47 -14.73 4.30
CA PRO A 108 -5.36 -16.12 4.70
C PRO A 108 -4.31 -16.27 5.83
N PRO A 109 -4.46 -17.26 6.72
CA PRO A 109 -3.43 -17.57 7.72
C PRO A 109 -2.07 -17.92 7.13
N SER A 110 -2.02 -18.35 5.86
CA SER A 110 -0.79 -18.64 5.12
C SER A 110 -0.24 -17.45 4.34
N PHE A 111 -0.73 -16.22 4.60
CA PHE A 111 -0.39 -15.04 3.79
C PHE A 111 1.12 -14.83 3.63
N ALA A 112 1.88 -14.98 4.71
CA ALA A 112 3.32 -14.79 4.66
C ALA A 112 4.09 -15.90 3.91
N ASP A 113 3.47 -17.07 3.71
CA ASP A 113 4.04 -18.19 2.95
C ASP A 113 3.70 -18.12 1.46
N MET A 114 2.87 -17.16 1.04
CA MET A 114 2.47 -17.00 -0.37
C MET A 114 3.57 -16.36 -1.23
N PHE A 115 4.62 -15.81 -0.63
CA PHE A 115 5.65 -15.00 -1.29
C PHE A 115 7.05 -15.46 -0.91
N ASP A 116 8.06 -15.10 -1.70
CA ASP A 116 9.46 -15.31 -1.34
C ASP A 116 9.83 -14.37 -0.18
N ARG A 117 9.78 -14.90 1.04
CA ARG A 117 10.08 -14.18 2.28
C ARG A 117 11.50 -13.60 2.32
N THR A 118 12.43 -14.14 1.54
CA THR A 118 13.85 -13.73 1.55
C THR A 118 14.14 -12.60 0.55
N ALA A 119 13.21 -12.32 -0.35
CA ALA A 119 13.36 -11.28 -1.36
C ALA A 119 13.53 -9.88 -0.73
N PHE A 120 14.33 -9.03 -1.39
CA PHE A 120 14.65 -7.67 -0.94
C PHE A 120 15.24 -7.66 0.48
N ASP A 121 16.29 -8.45 0.71
CA ASP A 121 16.96 -8.53 2.02
C ASP A 121 16.01 -8.90 3.17
N GLY A 122 15.01 -9.73 2.87
CA GLY A 122 13.98 -10.15 3.83
C GLY A 122 12.83 -9.17 4.01
N GLU A 123 12.73 -8.09 3.23
CA GLU A 123 11.67 -7.08 3.39
C GLU A 123 10.28 -7.66 3.15
N VAL A 124 10.14 -8.63 2.24
CA VAL A 124 8.87 -9.33 2.01
C VAL A 124 8.46 -10.12 3.25
N GLY A 125 9.37 -10.89 3.83
CA GLY A 125 9.11 -11.65 5.06
C GLY A 125 8.71 -10.73 6.21
N TRP A 126 9.48 -9.66 6.41
CA TRP A 126 9.18 -8.65 7.43
C TRP A 126 7.80 -8.00 7.21
N ALA A 127 7.52 -7.47 6.01
CA ALA A 127 6.28 -6.75 5.73
C ALA A 127 5.02 -7.63 5.82
N THR A 128 5.12 -8.90 5.40
CA THR A 128 4.00 -9.85 5.49
C THR A 128 3.75 -10.27 6.94
N ASP A 129 4.80 -10.44 7.75
CA ASP A 129 4.68 -10.73 9.18
C ASP A 129 4.03 -9.56 9.93
N LYS A 130 4.44 -8.31 9.65
CA LYS A 130 3.80 -7.09 10.17
C LYS A 130 2.32 -7.01 9.79
N ALA A 131 1.99 -7.32 8.54
CA ALA A 131 0.61 -7.30 8.05
C ALA A 131 -0.28 -8.32 8.77
N MET A 132 0.23 -9.54 8.97
CA MET A 132 -0.48 -10.57 9.73
C MET A 132 -0.64 -10.21 11.21
N HIS A 133 0.40 -9.64 11.82
CA HIS A 133 0.34 -9.15 13.20
C HIS A 133 -0.76 -8.08 13.35
N PHE A 134 -0.72 -7.05 12.50
CA PHE A 134 -1.73 -5.97 12.51
C PHE A 134 -3.15 -6.49 12.27
N ALA A 135 -3.31 -7.48 11.38
CA ALA A 135 -4.60 -8.13 11.12
C ALA A 135 -5.10 -8.98 12.31
N GLY A 136 -4.27 -9.27 13.31
CA GLY A 136 -4.59 -10.16 14.43
C GLY A 136 -4.46 -11.66 14.08
N LEU A 137 -3.74 -11.98 13.00
CA LEU A 137 -3.47 -13.35 12.55
C LEU A 137 -2.14 -13.89 13.10
N ARG A 138 -1.33 -13.02 13.70
CA ARG A 138 -0.06 -13.37 14.36
C ARG A 138 0.07 -12.63 15.69
N ALA A 139 0.56 -13.32 16.72
CA ALA A 139 0.75 -12.72 18.04
C ALA A 139 2.03 -11.88 18.13
N GLU A 140 3.12 -12.39 17.56
CA GLU A 140 4.43 -11.74 17.60
C GLU A 140 4.50 -10.61 16.57
N ASP A 141 5.13 -9.51 17.00
CA ASP A 141 5.51 -8.39 16.15
C ASP A 141 7.03 -8.39 15.95
N ASP A 142 7.49 -7.97 14.77
CA ASP A 142 8.90 -7.69 14.50
C ASP A 142 9.12 -6.17 14.41
N PRO A 143 9.45 -5.50 15.53
CA PRO A 143 9.47 -4.06 15.60
C PRO A 143 10.63 -3.49 14.79
N GLY A 144 10.43 -2.30 14.23
CA GLY A 144 11.51 -1.55 13.56
C GLY A 144 11.12 -1.09 12.16
N ARG A 145 12.09 -1.15 11.25
CA ARG A 145 11.98 -0.66 9.88
C ARG A 145 12.22 -1.80 8.90
N GLY A 146 11.62 -1.69 7.71
CA GLY A 146 11.86 -2.59 6.60
C GLY A 146 13.36 -2.67 6.28
N PRO A 147 13.92 -3.89 6.12
CA PRO A 147 15.37 -4.09 6.04
C PRO A 147 16.01 -3.55 4.75
N ASN A 148 15.24 -3.33 3.67
CA ASN A 148 15.79 -2.82 2.42
C ASN A 148 15.67 -1.30 2.34
N TYR A 149 14.45 -0.79 2.37
CA TYR A 149 14.19 0.64 2.13
C TYR A 149 14.00 1.45 3.42
N GLY A 150 14.02 0.84 4.61
CA GLY A 150 13.90 1.57 5.87
C GLY A 150 12.50 2.14 6.15
N GLN A 151 11.48 1.64 5.45
CA GLN A 151 10.08 2.04 5.61
C GLN A 151 9.54 1.60 6.98
N ILE A 152 8.62 2.38 7.55
CA ILE A 152 7.93 2.04 8.81
C ILE A 152 6.53 1.56 8.46
N PHE A 153 6.20 0.32 8.85
CA PHE A 153 4.93 -0.30 8.50
C PHE A 153 3.73 0.48 9.06
N GLU A 154 3.83 0.92 10.31
CA GLU A 154 2.76 1.62 11.00
C GLU A 154 2.49 3.00 10.40
N ASP A 155 3.47 3.64 9.78
CA ASP A 155 3.28 4.91 9.09
C ASP A 155 2.39 4.70 7.85
N HIS A 156 2.61 3.61 7.09
CA HIS A 156 1.74 3.25 5.97
C HIS A 156 0.34 2.81 6.43
N VAL A 157 0.25 2.05 7.53
CA VAL A 157 -1.06 1.71 8.14
C VAL A 157 -1.84 2.97 8.49
N GLU A 158 -1.18 4.00 9.02
CA GLU A 158 -1.83 5.27 9.34
C GLU A 158 -2.35 5.96 8.07
N VAL A 159 -1.52 6.08 7.03
CA VAL A 159 -1.92 6.66 5.74
C VAL A 159 -3.16 5.95 5.21
N TYR A 160 -3.12 4.62 5.11
CA TYR A 160 -4.21 3.85 4.53
C TYR A 160 -5.44 3.79 5.42
N SER A 161 -5.28 3.85 6.74
CA SER A 161 -6.41 3.97 7.67
C SER A 161 -7.09 5.33 7.55
N TRP A 162 -6.33 6.41 7.37
CA TRP A 162 -6.85 7.76 7.12
C TRP A 162 -7.60 7.82 5.80
N ILE A 163 -7.01 7.35 4.70
CA ILE A 163 -7.67 7.30 3.38
C ILE A 163 -8.95 6.45 3.45
N TYR A 164 -8.91 5.32 4.17
CA TYR A 164 -10.08 4.46 4.34
C TYR A 164 -11.22 5.16 5.10
N ALA A 165 -10.91 6.03 6.06
CA ALA A 165 -11.90 6.69 6.88
C ALA A 165 -12.78 7.68 6.10
N GLY A 166 -12.23 8.30 5.04
CA GLY A 166 -12.91 9.32 4.23
C GLY A 166 -12.87 10.69 4.87
#